data_AF-A0A2E7MAB3-F1
#
_entry.id   AF-A0A2E7MAB3-F1
#
_cell.length_a   1.000
_cell.length_b   1.000
_cell.length_c   1.000
_cell.angle_alpha   90.00
_cell.angle_beta   90.00
_cell.angle_gamma   90.00
#
_symmetry.space_group_name_H-M   'P 1'
#
loop_
_entity.id
_entity.type
_entity.pdbx_description
1 polymer ?
#
loop_
_entity_poly.entity_id
_entity_poly.type
_entity_poly.pdbx_seq_one_letter_code
_entity_poly.pdbx_strand_id
1 'polypeptide(L)'
;MGGVVDLQRMLKKCHSEQWSVGDLDWSRPPKPMLPETERAIVQYFTDMAGIERLAGALFEEQRKRAVDPVLEEIFSTFVQDELRHAHVAQMLADYYNVHHYEHYQTNGHLLRFAPHFVNAIRYLSNEIANAYITSGELILDIALLRSINDFVDDAMSQEAMDRVNRDESRHIAIDFHMVEYYCSDEYIQTLKQRPPLPPRERIRAAWSFTCVLWFAAPFFKAVFFEPMDLVDPEGKRMMEAFRRIQLLSRRNQVKSRPFVRFMLTLQDLYNTPVVGRVLGRVLRRTIGVDPRFIVQLYSEVELERTNGMSFDALAQEALAVKYA
;
A
#
# COMPACT_ATOMS: atom_id res chain seq x y z
N MET A 1 13.07 10.81 23.91
CA MET A 1 11.70 11.29 23.64
C MET A 1 11.47 11.03 22.17
N GLY A 2 10.68 10.00 21.84
CA GLY A 2 10.41 9.61 20.45
C GLY A 2 9.65 10.73 19.75
N GLY A 3 10.09 11.10 18.54
CA GLY A 3 9.51 12.19 17.77
C GLY A 3 8.11 11.81 17.30
N VAL A 4 7.11 12.22 18.07
CA VAL A 4 5.71 12.22 17.63
C VAL A 4 5.59 13.16 16.43
N VAL A 5 4.99 12.70 15.34
CA VAL A 5 4.66 13.56 14.20
C VAL A 5 3.81 14.72 14.71
N ASP A 6 4.26 15.95 14.47
CA ASP A 6 3.47 17.15 14.76
C ASP A 6 2.34 17.24 13.73
N LEU A 7 1.13 16.83 14.14
CA LEU A 7 -0.04 16.79 13.26
C LEU A 7 -0.43 18.18 12.74
N GLN A 8 -0.25 19.25 13.52
CA GLN A 8 -0.53 20.61 13.07
C GLN A 8 0.43 21.04 11.97
N ARG A 9 1.72 20.73 12.16
CA ARG A 9 2.74 20.95 11.13
C ARG A 9 2.48 20.10 9.89
N MET A 10 2.08 18.85 10.05
CA MET A 10 1.73 17.97 8.93
C MET A 10 0.54 18.52 8.15
N LEU A 11 -0.54 18.90 8.83
CA LEU A 11 -1.73 19.50 8.19
C LEU A 11 -1.36 20.75 7.40
N LYS A 12 -0.55 21.65 7.98
CA LYS A 12 -0.04 22.82 7.28
C LYS A 12 0.73 22.43 6.01
N LYS A 13 1.56 21.37 6.08
CA LYS A 13 2.30 20.84 4.93
C LYS A 13 1.33 20.33 3.85
N CYS A 14 0.34 19.51 4.23
CA CYS A 14 -0.69 19.00 3.31
C CYS A 14 -1.40 20.12 2.55
N HIS A 15 -1.78 21.21 3.23
CA HIS A 15 -2.41 22.36 2.59
C HIS A 15 -1.46 23.14 1.68
N SER A 16 -0.21 23.36 2.10
CA SER A 16 0.76 24.17 1.35
C SER A 16 1.31 23.49 0.09
N GLU A 17 1.25 22.16 0.03
CA GLU A 17 1.82 21.35 -1.04
C GLU A 17 0.78 20.84 -2.04
N GLN A 18 -0.47 21.32 -1.97
CA GLN A 18 -1.47 21.02 -2.97
C GLN A 18 -1.05 21.51 -4.37
N TRP A 19 -1.43 20.76 -5.39
CA TRP A 19 -1.13 21.03 -6.80
C TRP A 19 -2.27 20.51 -7.68
N SER A 20 -2.27 20.89 -8.96
CA SER A 20 -3.31 20.52 -9.92
C SER A 20 -2.75 19.65 -11.06
N VAL A 21 -3.54 18.72 -11.58
CA VAL A 21 -3.15 17.89 -12.74
C VAL A 21 -2.85 18.75 -13.97
N GLY A 22 -3.44 19.94 -14.06
CA GLY A 22 -3.17 20.92 -15.13
C GLY A 22 -1.84 21.65 -14.99
N ASP A 23 -1.13 21.51 -13.86
CA ASP A 23 0.22 22.06 -13.67
C ASP A 23 1.29 21.25 -14.42
N LEU A 24 0.94 20.04 -14.86
CA LEU A 24 1.81 19.14 -15.61
C LEU A 24 1.78 19.44 -17.12
N ASP A 25 2.94 19.37 -17.77
CA ASP A 25 3.10 19.64 -19.20
C ASP A 25 2.81 18.41 -20.08
N TRP A 26 1.52 18.14 -20.28
CA TRP A 26 1.04 17.05 -21.16
C TRP A 26 1.29 17.26 -22.66
N SER A 27 1.89 18.39 -23.06
CA SER A 27 2.12 18.70 -24.48
C SER A 27 3.36 17.99 -25.05
N ARG A 28 4.20 17.43 -24.17
CA ARG A 28 5.41 16.68 -24.56
C ARG A 28 5.02 15.40 -25.30
N PRO A 29 5.84 14.93 -26.24
CA PRO A 29 5.59 13.63 -26.86
C PRO A 29 6.09 12.50 -25.95
N PRO A 30 5.34 11.39 -25.81
CA PRO A 30 5.83 10.20 -25.12
C PRO A 30 7.04 9.62 -25.85
N LYS A 31 7.97 9.04 -25.09
CA LYS A 31 9.05 8.21 -25.64
C LYS A 31 8.48 7.08 -26.52
N PRO A 32 9.00 6.84 -27.74
CA PRO A 32 8.56 5.74 -28.58
C PRO A 32 8.77 4.38 -27.89
N MET A 33 7.76 3.51 -27.96
CA MET A 33 7.77 2.17 -27.36
C MET A 33 7.49 1.08 -28.40
N LEU A 34 7.91 -0.15 -28.10
CA LEU A 34 7.47 -1.32 -28.86
C LEU A 34 5.97 -1.57 -28.58
N PRO A 35 5.22 -2.16 -29.53
CA PRO A 35 3.77 -2.37 -29.36
C PRO A 35 3.38 -3.10 -28.08
N GLU A 36 4.11 -4.15 -27.69
CA GLU A 36 3.81 -4.89 -26.45
C GLU A 36 4.15 -4.09 -25.19
N THR A 37 5.19 -3.27 -25.24
CA THR A 37 5.58 -2.39 -24.14
C THR A 37 4.54 -1.30 -23.93
N GLU A 38 4.07 -0.68 -25.02
CA GLU A 38 3.00 0.32 -24.96
C GLU A 38 1.72 -0.28 -24.36
N ARG A 39 1.30 -1.46 -24.85
CA ARG A 39 0.13 -2.17 -24.29
C ARG A 39 0.26 -2.41 -22.80
N ALA A 40 1.41 -2.90 -22.35
CA ALA A 40 1.65 -3.17 -20.94
C ALA A 40 1.61 -1.89 -20.09
N ILE A 41 2.34 -0.84 -20.49
CA ILE A 41 2.42 0.41 -19.73
C ILE A 41 1.06 1.12 -19.65
N VAL A 42 0.30 1.16 -20.75
CA VAL A 42 -1.04 1.75 -20.76
C VAL A 42 -1.98 0.96 -19.84
N GLN A 43 -1.93 -0.38 -19.87
CA GLN A 43 -2.72 -1.21 -18.96
C GLN A 43 -2.32 -0.98 -17.49
N TYR A 44 -1.02 -0.88 -17.19
CA TYR A 44 -0.56 -0.66 -15.81
C TYR A 44 -1.03 0.67 -15.25
N PHE A 45 -0.96 1.76 -16.03
CA PHE A 45 -1.49 3.05 -15.59
C PHE A 45 -3.03 3.07 -15.51
N THR A 46 -3.72 2.32 -16.37
CA THR A 46 -5.18 2.13 -16.27
C THR A 46 -5.56 1.43 -14.97
N ASP A 47 -4.82 0.40 -14.59
CA ASP A 47 -5.01 -0.33 -13.34
C ASP A 47 -4.62 0.52 -12.14
N MET A 48 -3.53 1.29 -12.24
CA MET A 48 -3.07 2.24 -11.24
C MET A 48 -4.17 3.24 -10.88
N ALA A 49 -4.84 3.83 -11.89
CA ALA A 49 -5.96 4.72 -11.64
C ALA A 49 -7.09 4.05 -10.82
N GLY A 50 -7.26 2.73 -10.94
CA GLY A 50 -8.19 1.97 -10.10
C GLY A 50 -7.67 1.72 -8.68
N ILE A 51 -6.36 1.50 -8.52
CA ILE A 51 -5.70 1.30 -7.22
C ILE A 51 -5.75 2.59 -6.40
N GLU A 52 -5.43 3.75 -6.98
CA GLU A 52 -5.46 5.04 -6.26
C GLU A 52 -6.89 5.38 -5.80
N ARG A 53 -7.90 5.07 -6.61
CA ARG A 53 -9.31 5.20 -6.17
C ARG A 53 -9.65 4.26 -5.01
N LEU A 54 -9.08 3.06 -5.00
CA LEU A 54 -9.22 2.15 -3.88
C LEU A 54 -8.54 2.75 -2.63
N ALA A 55 -7.30 3.23 -2.74
CA ALA A 55 -6.56 3.89 -1.66
C ALA A 55 -7.35 5.08 -1.08
N GLY A 56 -7.88 5.96 -1.92
CA GLY A 56 -8.74 7.07 -1.51
C GLY A 56 -10.00 6.61 -0.76
N ALA A 57 -10.61 5.50 -1.17
CA ALA A 57 -11.71 4.91 -0.42
C ALA A 57 -11.29 4.36 0.95
N LEU A 58 -10.04 3.90 1.11
CA LEU A 58 -9.51 3.45 2.39
C LEU A 58 -9.23 4.62 3.33
N PHE A 59 -8.62 5.71 2.81
CA PHE A 59 -8.44 6.93 3.58
C PHE A 59 -9.75 7.58 3.99
N GLU A 60 -10.79 7.51 3.15
CA GLU A 60 -12.12 7.99 3.53
C GLU A 60 -12.71 7.19 4.70
N GLU A 61 -12.45 5.88 4.78
CA GLU A 61 -12.84 5.09 5.94
C GLU A 61 -11.98 5.39 7.18
N GLN A 62 -10.70 5.72 7.02
CA GLN A 62 -9.86 6.22 8.12
C GLN A 62 -10.37 7.58 8.64
N ARG A 63 -10.67 8.50 7.73
CA ARG A 63 -11.23 9.83 8.02
C ARG A 63 -12.47 9.74 8.89
N LYS A 64 -13.45 8.92 8.51
CA LYS A 64 -14.70 8.70 9.27
C LYS A 64 -14.48 8.17 10.69
N ARG A 65 -13.32 7.59 10.96
CA ARG A 65 -12.98 6.95 12.23
C ARG A 65 -11.99 7.75 13.07
N ALA A 66 -11.41 8.81 12.51
CA ALA A 66 -10.54 9.70 13.23
C ALA A 66 -11.34 10.39 14.34
N VAL A 67 -10.78 10.40 15.54
CA VAL A 67 -11.38 11.09 16.70
C VAL A 67 -10.73 12.46 16.90
N ASP A 68 -9.45 12.59 16.52
CA ASP A 68 -8.75 13.87 16.46
C ASP A 68 -9.19 14.63 15.21
N PRO A 69 -9.78 15.84 15.34
CA PRO A 69 -10.21 16.65 14.20
C PRO A 69 -9.07 17.01 13.24
N VAL A 70 -7.84 17.15 13.73
CA VAL A 70 -6.66 17.46 12.90
C VAL A 70 -6.34 16.26 12.02
N LEU A 71 -6.39 15.06 12.58
CA LEU A 71 -6.15 13.83 11.85
C LEU A 71 -7.28 13.55 10.84
N GLU A 72 -8.54 13.85 11.20
CA GLU A 72 -9.65 13.83 10.25
C GLU A 72 -9.39 14.74 9.05
N GLU A 73 -8.93 15.97 9.30
CA GLU A 73 -8.63 16.92 8.22
C GLU A 73 -7.44 16.46 7.37
N ILE A 74 -6.39 15.90 7.96
CA ILE A 74 -5.27 15.29 7.23
C ILE A 74 -5.77 14.18 6.31
N PHE A 75 -6.58 13.23 6.80
CA PHE A 75 -7.12 12.19 5.94
C PHE A 75 -8.04 12.76 4.85
N SER A 76 -8.76 13.85 5.10
CA SER A 76 -9.52 14.54 4.07
C SER A 76 -8.63 15.10 2.94
N THR A 77 -7.40 15.50 3.25
CA THR A 77 -6.42 15.88 2.22
C THR A 77 -5.88 14.67 1.47
N PHE A 78 -5.64 13.54 2.15
CA PHE A 78 -5.16 12.31 1.50
C PHE A 78 -6.20 11.76 0.51
N VAL A 79 -7.49 11.78 0.85
CA VAL A 79 -8.56 11.44 -0.10
C VAL A 79 -8.48 12.30 -1.38
N GLN A 80 -8.14 13.58 -1.26
CA GLN A 80 -7.97 14.46 -2.41
C GLN A 80 -6.70 14.15 -3.20
N ASP A 81 -5.58 13.89 -2.50
CA ASP A 81 -4.32 13.45 -3.10
C ASP A 81 -4.57 12.19 -3.95
N GLU A 82 -5.24 11.17 -3.42
CA GLU A 82 -5.53 9.91 -4.13
C GLU A 82 -6.43 10.07 -5.35
N LEU A 83 -7.45 10.92 -5.27
CA LEU A 83 -8.28 11.21 -6.45
C LEU A 83 -7.48 11.92 -7.55
N ARG A 84 -6.52 12.75 -7.15
CA ARG A 84 -5.58 13.39 -8.07
C ARG A 84 -4.57 12.38 -8.63
N HIS A 85 -4.05 11.47 -7.82
CA HIS A 85 -3.16 10.38 -8.28
C HIS A 85 -3.89 9.48 -9.30
N ALA A 86 -5.15 9.13 -9.02
CA ALA A 86 -5.99 8.38 -9.95
C ALA A 86 -6.18 9.10 -11.30
N HIS A 87 -6.35 10.43 -11.27
CA HIS A 87 -6.49 11.24 -12.48
C HIS A 87 -5.16 11.29 -13.25
N VAL A 88 -4.04 11.49 -12.56
CA VAL A 88 -2.70 11.49 -13.16
C VAL A 88 -2.39 10.14 -13.81
N ALA A 89 -2.70 9.04 -13.14
CA ALA A 89 -2.53 7.69 -13.68
C ALA A 89 -3.37 7.49 -14.95
N GLN A 90 -4.64 7.94 -14.97
CA GLN A 90 -5.45 7.90 -16.18
C GLN A 90 -4.85 8.75 -17.31
N MET A 91 -4.37 9.96 -17.00
CA MET A 91 -3.74 10.82 -18.00
C MET A 91 -2.42 10.24 -18.52
N LEU A 92 -1.63 9.55 -17.69
CA LEU A 92 -0.44 8.82 -18.13
C LEU A 92 -0.82 7.63 -19.03
N ALA A 93 -1.90 6.90 -18.73
CA ALA A 93 -2.42 5.87 -19.62
C ALA A 93 -2.78 6.45 -20.99
N ASP A 94 -3.51 7.57 -21.02
CA ASP A 94 -3.90 8.24 -22.27
C ASP A 94 -2.68 8.80 -23.02
N TYR A 95 -1.70 9.36 -22.30
CA TYR A 95 -0.45 9.90 -22.83
C TYR A 95 0.39 8.84 -23.57
N TYR A 96 0.51 7.65 -22.99
CA TYR A 96 1.26 6.54 -23.61
C TYR A 96 0.46 5.78 -24.68
N ASN A 97 -0.86 5.95 -24.74
CA ASN A 97 -1.73 5.25 -25.69
C ASN A 97 -1.71 5.89 -27.08
N VAL A 98 -0.54 5.94 -27.71
CA VAL A 98 -0.29 6.61 -28.99
C VAL A 98 -0.96 5.89 -30.16
N HIS A 99 -0.91 4.56 -30.17
CA HIS A 99 -1.35 3.76 -31.30
C HIS A 99 -2.75 3.16 -31.13
N HIS A 100 -3.35 3.27 -29.94
CA HIS A 100 -4.69 2.75 -29.64
C HIS A 100 -4.86 1.27 -30.01
N TYR A 101 -3.89 0.44 -29.64
CA TYR A 101 -3.88 -0.98 -30.00
C TYR A 101 -5.13 -1.74 -29.51
N GLU A 102 -5.68 -1.33 -28.37
CA GLU A 102 -6.88 -1.92 -27.80
C GLU A 102 -7.63 -0.93 -26.89
N HIS A 103 -8.80 -1.36 -26.40
CA HIS A 103 -9.57 -0.62 -25.42
C HIS A 103 -9.19 -1.09 -24.01
N TYR A 104 -8.45 -0.26 -23.30
CA TYR A 104 -7.98 -0.56 -21.94
C TYR A 104 -9.10 -0.37 -20.92
N GLN A 105 -9.20 -1.31 -19.99
CA GLN A 105 -10.16 -1.28 -18.89
C GLN A 105 -9.47 -1.69 -17.60
N THR A 106 -9.95 -1.19 -16.47
CA THR A 106 -9.48 -1.61 -15.15
C THR A 106 -9.61 -3.13 -15.00
N ASN A 107 -8.55 -3.75 -14.49
CA ASN A 107 -8.43 -5.20 -14.35
C ASN A 107 -9.62 -5.80 -13.60
N GLY A 108 -10.20 -6.87 -14.16
CA GLY A 108 -11.36 -7.54 -13.58
C GLY A 108 -11.11 -8.10 -12.18
N HIS A 109 -9.86 -8.45 -11.82
CA HIS A 109 -9.52 -8.89 -10.47
C HIS A 109 -9.53 -7.74 -9.47
N LEU A 110 -9.05 -6.56 -9.86
CA LEU A 110 -9.17 -5.35 -9.05
C LEU A 110 -10.63 -4.98 -8.81
N LEU A 111 -11.45 -4.96 -9.88
CA LEU A 111 -12.88 -4.66 -9.76
C LEU A 111 -13.65 -5.62 -8.85
N ARG A 112 -13.24 -6.90 -8.82
CA ARG A 112 -13.82 -7.90 -7.90
C ARG A 112 -13.31 -7.74 -6.46
N PHE A 113 -12.03 -7.40 -6.29
CA PHE A 113 -11.40 -7.29 -4.97
C PHE A 113 -11.84 -6.03 -4.21
N ALA A 114 -11.78 -4.86 -4.86
CA ALA A 114 -12.02 -3.55 -4.25
C ALA A 114 -13.29 -3.45 -3.38
N PRO A 115 -14.50 -3.86 -3.83
CA PRO A 115 -15.70 -3.72 -3.00
C PRO A 115 -15.67 -4.60 -1.75
N HIS A 116 -15.05 -5.78 -1.82
CA HIS A 116 -14.88 -6.65 -0.65
C HIS A 116 -13.90 -6.06 0.34
N PHE A 117 -12.84 -5.43 -0.14
CA PHE A 117 -11.83 -4.83 0.71
C PHE A 117 -12.32 -3.58 1.45
N VAL A 118 -12.96 -2.65 0.73
CA VAL A 118 -13.61 -1.47 1.33
C VAL A 118 -14.66 -1.89 2.34
N ASN A 119 -15.48 -2.89 2.01
CA ASN A 119 -16.48 -3.40 2.94
C ASN A 119 -15.84 -4.10 4.15
N ALA A 120 -14.75 -4.84 3.99
CA ALA A 120 -14.05 -5.46 5.11
C ALA A 120 -13.48 -4.41 6.06
N ILE A 121 -12.85 -3.35 5.54
CA ILE A 121 -12.27 -2.28 6.36
C ILE A 121 -13.29 -1.67 7.31
N ARG A 122 -14.57 -1.55 6.91
CA ARG A 122 -15.69 -1.12 7.78
C ARG A 122 -15.88 -1.95 9.05
N TYR A 123 -15.42 -3.20 9.07
CA TYR A 123 -15.55 -4.10 10.21
C TYR A 123 -14.21 -4.48 10.84
N LEU A 124 -13.11 -4.32 10.11
CA LEU A 124 -11.76 -4.58 10.61
C LEU A 124 -11.36 -3.49 11.62
N SER A 125 -10.55 -3.88 12.61
CA SER A 125 -9.99 -2.92 13.56
C SER A 125 -9.11 -1.91 12.82
N ASN A 126 -9.00 -0.69 13.37
CA ASN A 126 -8.21 0.37 12.74
C ASN A 126 -6.75 -0.04 12.50
N GLU A 127 -6.20 -0.88 13.40
CA GLU A 127 -4.87 -1.45 13.25
C GLU A 127 -4.74 -2.35 12.00
N ILE A 128 -5.75 -3.20 11.73
CA ILE A 128 -5.73 -4.07 10.55
C ILE A 128 -5.83 -3.21 9.29
N ALA A 129 -6.74 -2.24 9.28
CA ALA A 129 -6.90 -1.32 8.15
C ALA A 129 -5.59 -0.58 7.86
N ASN A 130 -4.91 -0.08 8.90
CA ASN A 130 -3.63 0.60 8.76
C ASN A 130 -2.52 -0.33 8.26
N ALA A 131 -2.43 -1.55 8.79
CA ALA A 131 -1.41 -2.50 8.33
C ALA A 131 -1.53 -2.79 6.83
N TYR A 132 -2.77 -2.85 6.32
CA TYR A 132 -3.04 -3.02 4.91
C TYR A 132 -2.70 -1.78 4.07
N ILE A 133 -3.04 -0.58 4.56
CA ILE A 133 -2.76 0.69 3.87
C ILE A 133 -1.24 0.91 3.80
N THR A 134 -0.54 0.81 4.93
CA THR A 134 0.93 0.96 4.98
C THR A 134 1.64 -0.08 4.11
N SER A 135 1.15 -1.33 4.10
CA SER A 135 1.73 -2.35 3.21
C SER A 135 1.43 -2.06 1.74
N GLY A 136 0.25 -1.52 1.44
CA GLY A 136 -0.15 -1.07 0.11
C GLY A 136 0.77 0.03 -0.40
N GLU A 137 0.96 1.09 0.38
CA GLU A 137 1.86 2.21 0.03
C GLU A 137 3.30 1.74 -0.20
N LEU A 138 3.82 0.86 0.67
CA LEU A 138 5.18 0.33 0.50
C LEU A 138 5.33 -0.50 -0.78
N ILE A 139 4.31 -1.22 -1.22
CA ILE A 139 4.35 -2.03 -2.46
C ILE A 139 4.10 -1.15 -3.69
N LEU A 140 3.12 -0.26 -3.60
CA LEU A 140 2.69 0.59 -4.71
C LEU A 140 3.74 1.68 -4.98
N ASP A 141 4.07 2.48 -3.98
CA ASP A 141 4.74 3.76 -4.19
C ASP A 141 6.25 3.64 -4.17
N ILE A 142 6.77 2.70 -3.37
CA ILE A 142 8.22 2.47 -3.27
C ILE A 142 8.69 1.47 -4.32
N ALA A 143 7.87 0.48 -4.67
CA ALA A 143 8.25 -0.53 -5.64
C ALA A 143 7.62 -0.32 -7.01
N LEU A 144 6.29 -0.44 -7.15
CA LEU A 144 5.65 -0.48 -8.47
C LEU A 144 5.77 0.83 -9.26
N LEU A 145 5.29 1.95 -8.71
CA LEU A 145 5.32 3.25 -9.39
C LEU A 145 6.74 3.67 -9.76
N ARG A 146 7.68 3.46 -8.84
CA ARG A 146 9.10 3.73 -9.10
C ARG A 146 9.66 2.85 -10.24
N SER A 147 9.35 1.56 -10.25
CA SER A 147 9.78 0.67 -11.33
C SER A 147 9.17 1.04 -12.67
N ILE A 148 7.88 1.38 -12.72
CA ILE A 148 7.25 1.86 -13.95
C ILE A 148 7.95 3.13 -14.43
N ASN A 149 8.17 4.11 -13.55
CA ASN A 149 8.80 5.38 -13.89
C ASN A 149 10.21 5.20 -14.48
N ASP A 150 11.05 4.39 -13.83
CA ASP A 150 12.41 4.15 -14.29
C ASP A 150 12.46 3.29 -15.56
N PHE A 151 11.45 2.44 -15.75
CA PHE A 151 11.33 1.61 -16.95
C PHE A 151 10.90 2.44 -18.16
N VAL A 152 9.90 3.33 -18.02
CA VAL A 152 9.50 4.21 -19.13
C VAL A 152 10.58 5.25 -19.42
N ASP A 153 11.24 5.77 -18.37
CA ASP A 153 12.35 6.73 -18.48
C ASP A 153 11.96 7.89 -19.41
N ASP A 154 10.92 8.60 -18.99
CA ASP A 154 10.24 9.67 -19.73
C ASP A 154 10.06 10.91 -18.84
N ALA A 155 10.28 12.09 -19.39
CA ALA A 155 10.27 13.34 -18.64
C ALA A 155 8.87 13.69 -18.08
N MET A 156 7.80 13.33 -18.77
CA MET A 156 6.44 13.57 -18.30
C MET A 156 6.12 12.62 -17.14
N SER A 157 6.49 11.34 -17.26
CA SER A 157 6.38 10.40 -16.12
C SER A 157 7.16 10.88 -14.91
N GLN A 158 8.42 11.31 -15.10
CA GLN A 158 9.24 11.80 -13.99
C GLN A 158 8.58 13.00 -13.30
N GLU A 159 8.10 13.98 -14.06
CA GLU A 159 7.45 15.17 -13.52
C GLU A 159 6.16 14.81 -12.74
N ALA A 160 5.33 13.92 -13.29
CA ALA A 160 4.15 13.42 -12.61
C ALA A 160 4.50 12.68 -11.30
N MET A 161 5.48 11.78 -11.36
CA MET A 161 5.92 10.99 -10.22
C MET A 161 6.56 11.85 -9.14
N ASP A 162 7.32 12.90 -9.48
CA ASP A 162 7.87 13.83 -8.48
C ASP A 162 6.77 14.49 -7.63
N ARG A 163 5.64 14.83 -8.27
CA ARG A 163 4.48 15.41 -7.58
C ARG A 163 3.75 14.39 -6.71
N VAL A 164 3.44 13.21 -7.25
CA VAL A 164 2.83 12.10 -6.50
C VAL A 164 3.71 11.70 -5.33
N ASN A 165 5.02 11.52 -5.55
CA ASN A 165 5.99 11.12 -4.53
C ASN A 165 6.08 12.10 -3.36
N ARG A 166 5.91 13.40 -3.62
CA ARG A 166 5.84 14.42 -2.59
C ARG A 166 4.63 14.21 -1.69
N ASP A 167 3.48 13.86 -2.26
CA ASP A 167 2.24 13.61 -1.52
C ASP A 167 2.31 12.33 -0.71
N GLU A 168 2.74 11.23 -1.33
CA GLU A 168 2.96 9.94 -0.68
C GLU A 168 3.97 10.03 0.48
N SER A 169 4.89 10.99 0.45
CA SER A 169 5.81 11.19 1.57
C SER A 169 5.10 11.57 2.87
N ARG A 170 3.97 12.28 2.76
CA ARG A 170 3.13 12.67 3.89
C ARG A 170 2.25 11.51 4.34
N HIS A 171 1.77 10.69 3.39
CA HIS A 171 0.96 9.52 3.65
C HIS A 171 1.74 8.51 4.49
N ILE A 172 2.93 8.10 4.01
CA ILE A 172 3.85 7.20 4.73
C ILE A 172 4.18 7.71 6.14
N ALA A 173 4.44 9.02 6.28
CA ALA A 173 4.77 9.59 7.59
C ALA A 173 3.60 9.47 8.58
N ILE A 174 2.37 9.73 8.14
CA ILE A 174 1.16 9.56 8.96
C ILE A 174 0.86 8.09 9.19
N ASP A 175 1.06 7.22 8.21
CA ASP A 175 0.87 5.79 8.33
C ASP A 175 1.75 5.17 9.42
N PHE A 176 3.03 5.53 9.47
CA PHE A 176 3.95 5.12 10.54
C PHE A 176 3.57 5.72 11.90
N HIS A 177 3.11 6.98 11.93
CA HIS A 177 2.56 7.58 13.16
C HIS A 177 1.34 6.81 13.67
N MET A 178 0.46 6.37 12.77
CA MET A 178 -0.72 5.59 13.14
C MET A 178 -0.34 4.17 13.61
N VAL A 179 0.68 3.53 13.01
CA VAL A 179 1.22 2.27 13.55
C VAL A 179 1.69 2.47 15.00
N GLU A 180 2.43 3.54 15.27
CA GLU A 180 2.88 3.88 16.64
C GLU A 180 1.70 4.08 17.58
N TYR A 181 0.71 4.89 17.18
CA TYR A 181 -0.50 5.15 17.96
C TYR A 181 -1.27 3.86 18.26
N TYR A 182 -1.45 2.96 17.29
CA TYR A 182 -2.15 1.70 17.50
C TYR A 182 -1.37 0.71 18.38
N CYS A 183 -0.07 0.92 18.56
CA CYS A 183 0.76 0.18 19.51
C CYS A 183 0.82 0.82 20.90
N SER A 184 0.29 2.04 21.07
CA SER A 184 0.32 2.77 22.35
C SER A 184 -0.59 2.14 23.42
N ASP A 185 -0.21 2.34 24.69
CA ASP A 185 -1.02 1.90 25.83
C ASP A 185 -2.40 2.57 25.84
N GLU A 186 -2.48 3.84 25.42
CA GLU A 186 -3.73 4.60 25.32
C GLU A 186 -4.73 3.93 24.38
N TYR A 187 -4.30 3.58 23.17
CA TYR A 187 -5.16 2.90 22.21
C TYR A 187 -5.55 1.49 22.69
N ILE A 188 -4.62 0.76 23.32
CA ILE A 188 -4.91 -0.56 23.90
C ILE A 188 -5.98 -0.46 25.01
N GLN A 189 -5.90 0.55 25.87
CA GLN A 189 -6.91 0.79 26.91
C GLN A 189 -8.27 1.13 26.28
N THR A 190 -8.27 1.99 25.27
CA THR A 190 -9.49 2.33 24.52
C THR A 190 -10.13 1.08 23.90
N LEU A 191 -9.34 0.18 23.31
CA LEU A 191 -9.84 -1.08 22.75
C LEU A 191 -10.48 -1.99 23.81
N LYS A 192 -9.90 -2.07 25.02
CA LYS A 192 -10.46 -2.89 26.12
C LYS A 192 -11.82 -2.39 26.60
N GLN A 193 -12.08 -1.10 26.46
CA GLN A 193 -13.35 -0.47 26.85
C GLN A 193 -14.42 -0.59 25.75
N ARG A 194 -14.06 -0.96 24.52
CA ARG A 194 -15.03 -1.09 23.43
C ARG A 194 -15.93 -2.31 23.65
N PRO A 195 -17.26 -2.14 23.52
CA PRO A 195 -18.16 -3.27 23.60
C PRO A 195 -17.89 -4.23 22.43
N PRO A 196 -18.10 -5.54 22.64
CA PRO A 196 -17.99 -6.51 21.56
C PRO A 196 -18.98 -6.19 20.42
N LEU A 197 -18.54 -6.40 19.17
CA LEU A 197 -19.44 -6.32 18.03
C LEU A 197 -20.64 -7.28 18.21
N PRO A 198 -21.88 -6.85 17.86
CA PRO A 198 -23.04 -7.72 17.83
C PRO A 198 -22.80 -9.00 17.00
N PRO A 199 -23.44 -10.14 17.32
CA PRO A 199 -23.21 -11.41 16.61
C PRO A 199 -23.37 -11.31 15.09
N ARG A 200 -24.37 -10.54 14.62
CA ARG A 200 -24.60 -10.30 13.19
C ARG A 200 -23.43 -9.58 12.52
N GLU A 201 -22.85 -8.59 13.19
CA GLU A 201 -21.70 -7.85 12.68
C GLU A 201 -20.44 -8.70 12.69
N ARG A 202 -20.24 -9.56 13.68
CA ARG A 202 -19.14 -10.54 13.69
C ARG A 202 -19.19 -11.48 12.50
N ILE A 203 -20.38 -12.00 12.18
CA ILE A 203 -20.58 -12.87 11.01
C ILE A 203 -20.28 -12.09 9.72
N ARG A 204 -20.77 -10.85 9.59
CA ARG A 204 -20.48 -9.98 8.45
C ARG A 204 -18.98 -9.67 8.32
N ALA A 205 -18.31 -9.40 9.43
CA ALA A 205 -16.88 -9.15 9.48
C ALA A 205 -16.08 -10.38 9.00
N ALA A 206 -16.38 -11.56 9.54
CA ALA A 206 -15.75 -12.82 9.16
C ALA A 206 -15.99 -13.18 7.69
N TRP A 207 -17.20 -12.97 7.20
CA TRP A 207 -17.54 -13.16 5.79
C TRP A 207 -16.77 -12.20 4.88
N SER A 208 -16.78 -10.90 5.22
CA SER A 208 -16.07 -9.86 4.44
C SER A 208 -14.57 -10.14 4.38
N PHE A 209 -13.97 -10.52 5.51
CA PHE A 209 -12.56 -10.90 5.57
C PHE A 209 -12.25 -12.14 4.73
N THR A 210 -13.13 -13.15 4.75
CA THR A 210 -13.00 -14.35 3.91
C THR A 210 -13.06 -14.01 2.41
N CYS A 211 -13.96 -13.10 2.01
CA CYS A 211 -14.01 -12.60 0.64
C CYS A 211 -12.71 -11.88 0.26
N VAL A 212 -12.15 -11.05 1.14
CA VAL A 212 -10.85 -10.39 0.91
C VAL A 212 -9.77 -11.43 0.65
N LEU A 213 -9.62 -12.43 1.52
CA LEU A 213 -8.62 -13.49 1.35
C LEU A 213 -8.82 -14.27 0.04
N TRP A 214 -10.07 -14.55 -0.33
CA TRP A 214 -10.40 -15.28 -1.55
C TRP A 214 -10.03 -14.50 -2.83
N PHE A 215 -10.27 -13.20 -2.86
CA PHE A 215 -10.01 -12.35 -4.02
C PHE A 215 -8.62 -11.69 -4.03
N ALA A 216 -7.88 -11.73 -2.91
CA ALA A 216 -6.56 -11.13 -2.78
C ALA A 216 -5.54 -11.73 -3.75
N ALA A 217 -5.44 -13.07 -3.81
CA ALA A 217 -4.42 -13.74 -4.62
C ALA A 217 -4.44 -13.36 -6.12
N PRO A 218 -5.58 -13.46 -6.83
CA PRO A 218 -5.62 -13.07 -8.24
C PRO A 218 -5.44 -11.56 -8.43
N PHE A 219 -5.89 -10.74 -7.48
CA PHE A 219 -5.67 -9.29 -7.50
C PHE A 219 -4.18 -8.94 -7.41
N PHE A 220 -3.48 -9.40 -6.37
CA PHE A 220 -2.05 -9.11 -6.20
C PHE A 220 -1.20 -9.61 -7.36
N LYS A 221 -1.51 -10.81 -7.89
CA LYS A 221 -0.82 -11.35 -9.05
C LYS A 221 -0.98 -10.46 -10.28
N ALA A 222 -2.22 -10.14 -10.65
CA ALA A 222 -2.50 -9.43 -11.89
C ALA A 222 -2.10 -7.94 -11.85
N VAL A 223 -2.18 -7.32 -10.68
CA VAL A 223 -2.05 -5.86 -10.54
C VAL A 223 -0.67 -5.43 -10.03
N PHE A 224 0.05 -6.30 -9.32
CA PHE A 224 1.37 -5.97 -8.79
C PHE A 224 2.46 -6.90 -9.33
N PHE A 225 2.30 -8.22 -9.23
CA PHE A 225 3.41 -9.13 -9.52
C PHE A 225 3.69 -9.30 -11.01
N GLU A 226 2.67 -9.52 -11.83
CA GLU A 226 2.84 -9.63 -13.29
C GLU A 226 3.37 -8.34 -13.91
N PRO A 227 2.92 -7.12 -13.50
CA PRO A 227 3.57 -5.90 -13.93
C PRO A 227 5.05 -5.80 -13.55
N MET A 228 5.39 -6.19 -12.32
CA MET A 228 6.78 -6.14 -11.84
C MET A 228 7.70 -7.12 -12.56
N ASP A 229 7.20 -8.24 -13.08
CA ASP A 229 8.02 -9.14 -13.90
C ASP A 229 8.54 -8.43 -15.18
N LEU A 230 7.87 -7.37 -15.66
CA LEU A 230 8.34 -6.53 -16.78
C LEU A 230 9.25 -5.39 -16.30
N VAL A 231 8.82 -4.63 -15.29
CA VAL A 231 9.48 -3.35 -14.91
C VAL A 231 10.57 -3.49 -13.84
N ASP A 232 10.62 -4.61 -13.13
CA ASP A 232 11.66 -4.99 -12.16
C ASP A 232 11.94 -6.50 -12.27
N PRO A 233 12.53 -6.97 -13.38
CA PRO A 233 12.69 -8.40 -13.65
C PRO A 233 13.59 -9.12 -12.65
N GLU A 234 14.49 -8.38 -11.96
CA GLU A 234 15.32 -8.92 -10.88
C GLU A 234 14.57 -8.99 -9.54
N GLY A 235 13.39 -8.38 -9.45
CA GLY A 235 12.52 -8.35 -8.28
C GLY A 235 13.10 -7.59 -7.09
N LYS A 236 14.13 -6.77 -7.30
CA LYS A 236 14.88 -6.11 -6.22
C LYS A 236 13.99 -5.20 -5.39
N ARG A 237 13.12 -4.42 -6.03
CA ARG A 237 12.25 -3.43 -5.36
C ARG A 237 11.06 -4.10 -4.69
N MET A 238 10.47 -5.12 -5.31
CA MET A 238 9.45 -5.92 -4.62
C MET A 238 10.02 -6.60 -3.38
N MET A 239 11.21 -7.20 -3.48
CA MET A 239 11.87 -7.83 -2.33
C MET A 239 12.19 -6.82 -1.23
N GLU A 240 12.62 -5.61 -1.58
CA GLU A 240 12.83 -4.50 -0.64
C GLU A 240 11.55 -4.12 0.10
N ALA A 241 10.46 -3.89 -0.63
CA ALA A 241 9.16 -3.53 -0.05
C ALA A 241 8.67 -4.61 0.92
N PHE A 242 8.69 -5.88 0.51
CA PHE A 242 8.29 -6.98 1.39
C PHE A 242 9.22 -7.16 2.59
N ARG A 243 10.54 -6.95 2.44
CA ARG A 243 11.47 -6.98 3.57
C ARG A 243 11.11 -5.93 4.62
N ARG A 244 10.75 -4.71 4.20
CA ARG A 244 10.33 -3.62 5.10
C ARG A 244 9.02 -3.94 5.80
N ILE A 245 8.04 -4.47 5.08
CA ILE A 245 6.77 -4.95 5.67
C ILE A 245 7.06 -6.01 6.75
N GLN A 246 7.94 -6.96 6.49
CA GLN A 246 8.33 -7.99 7.46
C GLN A 246 9.04 -7.40 8.68
N LEU A 247 9.99 -6.47 8.48
CA LEU A 247 10.71 -5.80 9.56
C LEU A 247 9.77 -4.98 10.46
N LEU A 248 8.88 -4.19 9.87
CA LEU A 248 7.87 -3.41 10.59
C LEU A 248 6.95 -4.32 11.41
N SER A 249 6.44 -5.38 10.78
CA SER A 249 5.54 -6.37 11.42
C SER A 249 6.19 -7.09 12.60
N ARG A 250 7.51 -7.32 12.55
CA ARG A 250 8.26 -8.06 13.58
C ARG A 250 8.84 -7.19 14.69
N ARG A 251 8.63 -5.87 14.66
CA ARG A 251 9.02 -5.00 15.78
C ARG A 251 8.33 -5.44 17.07
N ASN A 252 9.01 -5.31 18.20
CA ASN A 252 8.50 -5.77 19.49
C ASN A 252 7.11 -5.21 19.85
N GLN A 253 6.88 -3.93 19.53
CA GLN A 253 5.60 -3.26 19.79
C GLN A 253 4.49 -3.76 18.85
N VAL A 254 4.82 -4.06 17.58
CA VAL A 254 3.88 -4.42 16.51
C VAL A 254 3.56 -5.93 16.50
N LYS A 255 4.54 -6.80 16.75
CA LYS A 255 4.39 -8.26 16.68
C LYS A 255 3.41 -8.83 17.71
N SER A 256 3.16 -8.08 18.79
CA SER A 256 2.26 -8.45 19.87
C SER A 256 0.77 -8.37 19.46
N ARG A 257 0.49 -7.67 18.36
CA ARG A 257 -0.87 -7.39 17.93
C ARG A 257 -1.56 -8.62 17.33
N PRO A 258 -2.87 -8.84 17.55
CA PRO A 258 -3.53 -10.10 17.18
C PRO A 258 -3.44 -10.45 15.70
N PHE A 259 -3.66 -9.48 14.81
CA PHE A 259 -3.62 -9.72 13.36
C PHE A 259 -2.20 -9.95 12.86
N VAL A 260 -1.26 -9.11 13.29
CA VAL A 260 0.16 -9.28 12.95
C VAL A 260 0.67 -10.63 13.43
N ARG A 261 0.36 -11.02 14.68
CA ARG A 261 0.71 -12.34 15.22
C ARG A 261 0.10 -13.47 14.39
N PHE A 262 -1.15 -13.36 13.96
CA PHE A 262 -1.78 -14.33 13.07
C PHE A 262 -1.01 -14.45 11.74
N MET A 263 -0.70 -13.33 11.09
CA MET A 263 0.06 -13.30 9.84
C MET A 263 1.47 -13.88 9.99
N LEU A 264 2.19 -13.50 11.05
CA LEU A 264 3.51 -14.04 11.38
C LEU A 264 3.46 -15.54 11.66
N THR A 265 2.42 -16.02 12.36
CA THR A 265 2.24 -17.45 12.62
C THR A 265 2.06 -18.23 11.31
N LEU A 266 1.27 -17.69 10.37
CA LEU A 266 1.11 -18.30 9.04
C LEU A 266 2.43 -18.32 8.27
N GLN A 267 3.20 -17.24 8.35
CA GLN A 267 4.52 -17.15 7.73
C GLN A 267 5.51 -18.16 8.33
N ASP A 268 5.58 -18.26 9.66
CA ASP A 268 6.48 -19.18 10.38
C ASP A 268 6.11 -20.64 10.09
N LEU A 269 4.81 -20.95 10.01
CA LEU A 269 4.31 -22.27 9.59
C LEU A 269 4.71 -22.61 8.15
N TYR A 270 4.67 -21.63 7.24
CA TYR A 270 5.12 -21.82 5.86
C TYR A 270 6.64 -22.07 5.78
N ASN A 271 7.43 -21.35 6.58
CA ASN A 271 8.89 -21.47 6.62
C ASN A 271 9.39 -22.74 7.35
N THR A 272 8.52 -23.50 8.00
CA THR A 272 8.88 -24.76 8.65
C THR A 272 9.05 -25.89 7.61
N PRO A 273 10.17 -26.66 7.62
CA PRO A 273 10.53 -27.60 6.55
C PRO A 273 9.47 -28.67 6.20
N VAL A 274 8.71 -29.14 7.20
CA VAL A 274 7.72 -30.22 7.05
C VAL A 274 6.33 -29.67 6.73
N VAL A 275 5.93 -28.60 7.44
CA VAL A 275 4.60 -27.98 7.33
C VAL A 275 4.46 -27.22 6.02
N GLY A 276 5.51 -26.50 5.57
CA GLY A 276 5.52 -25.77 4.30
C GLY A 276 5.33 -26.67 3.07
N ARG A 277 5.79 -27.93 3.10
CA ARG A 277 5.59 -28.88 1.99
C ARG A 277 4.14 -29.36 1.86
N VAL A 278 3.43 -29.51 2.98
CA VAL A 278 2.08 -30.07 3.03
C VAL A 278 1.02 -28.97 2.92
N LEU A 279 1.14 -27.90 3.71
CA LEU A 279 0.20 -26.76 3.72
C LEU A 279 0.52 -25.70 2.68
N GLY A 280 1.74 -25.70 2.11
CA GLY A 280 2.17 -24.65 1.17
C GLY A 280 1.31 -24.54 -0.08
N ARG A 281 0.59 -25.60 -0.51
CA ARG A 281 -0.34 -25.53 -1.65
C ARG A 281 -1.67 -24.86 -1.29
N VAL A 282 -2.12 -25.01 -0.04
CA VAL A 282 -3.36 -24.39 0.48
C VAL A 282 -3.08 -22.94 0.89
N LEU A 283 -2.01 -22.70 1.64
CA LEU A 283 -1.53 -21.36 2.03
C LEU A 283 -1.26 -20.47 0.79
N ARG A 284 -0.71 -21.04 -0.29
CA ARG A 284 -0.53 -20.36 -1.58
C ARG A 284 -1.82 -19.78 -2.17
N ARG A 285 -2.94 -20.49 -2.01
CA ARG A 285 -4.24 -20.04 -2.54
C ARG A 285 -4.95 -19.09 -1.58
N THR A 286 -4.70 -19.19 -0.27
CA THR A 286 -5.45 -18.44 0.75
C THR A 286 -4.79 -17.16 1.22
N ILE A 287 -3.45 -17.04 1.14
CA ILE A 287 -2.73 -15.84 1.62
C ILE A 287 -2.65 -14.75 0.54
N GLY A 288 -2.67 -15.14 -0.74
CA GLY A 288 -2.60 -14.20 -1.87
C GLY A 288 -1.30 -13.43 -2.02
N VAL A 289 -0.25 -13.86 -1.32
CA VAL A 289 1.13 -13.38 -1.48
C VAL A 289 1.91 -14.42 -2.27
N ASP A 290 2.71 -13.98 -3.24
CA ASP A 290 3.58 -14.86 -4.01
C ASP A 290 4.56 -15.59 -3.06
N PRO A 291 4.77 -16.91 -3.21
CA PRO A 291 5.75 -17.69 -2.44
C PRO A 291 7.12 -17.04 -2.28
N ARG A 292 7.58 -16.27 -3.28
CA ARG A 292 8.83 -15.52 -3.26
C ARG A 292 8.93 -14.52 -2.10
N PHE A 293 7.80 -14.06 -1.57
CA PHE A 293 7.74 -13.01 -0.54
C PHE A 293 7.29 -13.52 0.83
N ILE A 294 6.90 -14.79 0.94
CA ILE A 294 6.54 -15.44 2.21
C ILE A 294 7.80 -15.86 2.98
N VAL A 295 8.90 -16.13 2.29
CA VAL A 295 10.20 -16.44 2.91
C VAL A 295 10.71 -15.27 3.74
N GLN A 296 11.54 -15.55 4.73
CA GLN A 296 12.20 -14.52 5.52
C GLN A 296 13.18 -13.74 4.63
N LEU A 297 12.97 -12.43 4.50
CA LEU A 297 13.77 -11.56 3.62
C LEU A 297 14.79 -10.70 4.37
N TYR A 298 14.83 -10.78 5.70
CA TYR A 298 15.68 -9.96 6.57
C TYR A 298 16.64 -10.81 7.42
N SER A 299 17.75 -10.23 7.84
CA SER A 299 18.71 -10.80 8.79
C SER A 299 18.39 -10.42 10.24
N GLU A 300 18.88 -11.20 11.21
CA GLU A 300 18.68 -10.91 12.64
C GLU A 300 19.26 -9.55 13.04
N VAL A 301 20.41 -9.17 12.49
CA VAL A 301 21.06 -7.87 12.70
C VAL A 301 20.16 -6.72 12.25
N GLU A 302 19.51 -6.85 11.09
CA GLU A 302 18.55 -5.85 10.60
C GLU A 302 17.32 -5.74 11.52
N LEU A 303 16.83 -6.86 12.05
CA LEU A 303 15.70 -6.86 12.98
C LEU A 303 16.06 -6.18 14.31
N GLU A 304 17.25 -6.44 14.86
CA GLU A 304 17.74 -5.77 16.07
C GLU A 304 17.86 -4.26 15.87
N ARG A 305 18.47 -3.85 14.74
CA ARG A 305 18.58 -2.44 14.35
C ARG A 305 17.21 -1.77 14.25
N THR A 306 16.27 -2.40 13.53
CA THR A 306 14.89 -1.93 13.35
C THR A 306 14.15 -1.82 14.69
N ASN A 307 14.39 -2.75 15.63
CA ASN A 307 13.82 -2.66 16.97
C ASN A 307 14.31 -1.43 17.75
N GLY A 308 15.56 -1.01 17.53
CA GLY A 308 16.15 0.18 18.16
C GLY A 308 15.73 1.53 17.56
N MET A 309 15.08 1.55 16.39
CA MET A 309 14.70 2.79 15.69
C MET A 309 13.37 3.38 16.19
N SER A 310 13.18 4.69 16.04
CA SER A 310 11.84 5.30 16.14
C SER A 310 11.00 5.00 14.89
N PHE A 311 9.67 5.14 14.99
CA PHE A 311 8.80 5.02 13.80
C PHE A 311 9.08 6.13 12.78
N ASP A 312 9.40 7.35 13.22
CA ASP A 312 9.85 8.44 12.35
C ASP A 312 11.15 8.08 11.61
N ALA A 313 12.14 7.47 12.26
CA ALA A 313 13.36 7.03 11.60
C ALA A 313 13.08 5.93 10.55
N LEU A 314 12.12 5.04 10.81
CA LEU A 314 11.71 4.02 9.85
C LEU A 314 10.95 4.63 8.65
N ALA A 315 10.09 5.61 8.90
CA ALA A 315 9.43 6.37 7.85
C ALA A 315 10.47 7.07 6.97
N GLN A 316 11.45 7.75 7.58
CA GLN A 316 12.56 8.39 6.87
C GLN A 316 13.39 7.38 6.06
N GLU A 317 13.66 6.18 6.57
CA GLU A 317 14.32 5.13 5.79
C GLU A 317 13.49 4.61 4.62
N ALA A 318 12.16 4.53 4.76
CA ALA A 318 11.27 4.17 3.66
C ALA A 318 11.30 5.25 2.57
N LEU A 319 11.23 6.52 2.99
CA LEU A 319 11.33 7.66 2.08
C LEU A 319 12.69 7.78 1.41
N ALA A 320 13.79 7.52 2.12
CA ALA A 320 15.14 7.61 1.56
C ALA A 320 15.33 6.67 0.38
N VAL A 321 14.77 5.45 0.43
CA VAL A 321 14.79 4.53 -0.72
C VAL A 321 13.95 5.05 -1.85
N LYS A 322 12.82 5.69 -1.59
CA LYS A 322 11.98 6.27 -2.65
C LYS A 322 12.75 7.29 -3.51
N TYR A 323 13.68 8.04 -2.91
CA TYR A 323 14.46 9.09 -3.57
C TYR A 323 15.90 8.71 -3.96
N ALA A 324 16.35 7.48 -3.68
CA ALA A 324 17.71 7.00 -3.97
C ALA A 324 17.71 6.01 -5.12
#